data_AF-A0A813KPN3-F1
#
_entry.id   AF-A0A813KPN3-F1
#
_cell.length_a   1.000
_cell.length_b   1.000
_cell.length_c   1.000
_cell.angle_alpha   90.00
_cell.angle_beta   90.00
_cell.angle_gamma   90.00
#
_symmetry.space_group_name_H-M   'P 1'
#
loop_
_entity.id
_entity.type
_entity.pdbx_description
1 polymer ?
#
loop_
_entity_poly.entity_id
_entity_poly.type
_entity_poly.pdbx_seq_one_letter_code
_entity_poly.pdbx_strand_id
1 'polypeptide(L)'
;VWSVCLGLAPSSAAAGHGLEGTGGRDGSTALQDAARGVSDWEWLTDDVLRLDVAEHCANDVSYFPFDEIVEAMVLALSRDSKVMACCECGPPQIPIVACPETNTAAVQGDGENCGQEQPGLLLVPPCGVVPFRGFSNYACPFAFLADRLETVYPLFRAFYCRHLCRLHTLSSEPRTLLQLCELFLVCPNYVI
;
A
#
# COMPACT_ATOMS: atom_id res chain seq x y z
N VAL A 1 -13.81 14.82 -21.96
CA VAL A 1 -12.55 15.32 -21.40
C VAL A 1 -12.49 14.78 -19.98
N TRP A 2 -11.76 13.68 -19.77
CA TRP A 2 -11.67 13.02 -18.47
C TRP A 2 -10.48 13.64 -17.74
N SER A 3 -10.75 14.37 -16.66
CA SER A 3 -9.70 14.96 -15.82
C SER A 3 -9.27 13.90 -14.82
N VAL A 4 -8.06 13.36 -14.99
CA VAL A 4 -7.41 12.51 -14.00
C VAL A 4 -6.99 13.42 -12.84
N CYS A 5 -7.83 13.50 -11.81
CA CYS A 5 -7.51 14.26 -10.60
C CYS A 5 -6.48 13.46 -9.79
N LEU A 6 -5.20 13.82 -9.94
CA LEU A 6 -4.17 13.49 -8.96
C LEU A 6 -4.56 14.20 -7.65
N GLY A 7 -4.97 13.43 -6.64
CA GLY A 7 -5.63 13.89 -5.41
C GLY A 7 -5.09 15.21 -4.85
N LEU A 8 -5.86 16.28 -5.01
CA LEU A 8 -5.69 17.56 -4.34
C LEU A 8 -6.83 17.71 -3.33
N ALA A 9 -6.47 17.76 -2.04
CA ALA A 9 -7.40 17.97 -0.95
C ALA A 9 -8.01 19.39 -0.98
N PRO A 10 -9.24 19.59 -0.48
CA PRO A 10 -9.65 20.88 0.04
C PRO A 10 -8.96 21.11 1.40
N SER A 11 -8.36 22.30 1.54
CA SER A 11 -7.73 22.79 2.77
C SER A 11 -8.68 22.73 3.97
N SER A 12 -8.28 22.03 5.03
CA SER A 12 -8.61 22.45 6.39
C SER A 12 -7.52 22.01 7.37
N ALA A 13 -6.88 23.00 7.97
CA ALA A 13 -5.89 22.87 9.02
C ALA A 13 -6.45 22.20 10.28
N ALA A 14 -5.70 21.27 10.87
CA ALA A 14 -5.72 21.01 12.30
C ALA A 14 -4.39 20.35 12.72
N ALA A 15 -3.52 21.15 13.34
CA ALA A 15 -2.32 20.70 14.02
C ALA A 15 -2.67 19.93 15.31
N GLY A 16 -1.91 18.88 15.61
CA GLY A 16 -2.00 18.14 16.87
C GLY A 16 -0.79 17.26 17.12
N HIS A 17 0.18 17.79 17.88
CA HIS A 17 1.32 17.08 18.46
C HIS A 17 0.86 15.98 19.44
N GLY A 18 1.54 14.83 19.47
CA GLY A 18 1.37 13.83 20.54
C GLY A 18 2.30 12.61 20.41
N LEU A 19 3.25 12.49 21.34
CA LEU A 19 4.17 11.37 21.56
C LEU A 19 3.51 10.20 22.32
N GLU A 20 4.10 9.01 22.15
CA GLU A 20 4.06 7.79 23.00
C GLU A 20 2.77 6.94 23.11
N GLY A 21 2.93 5.61 22.95
CA GLY A 21 1.93 4.61 23.37
C GLY A 21 2.04 3.25 22.68
N THR A 22 2.78 2.34 23.31
CA THR A 22 2.98 0.92 22.96
C THR A 22 1.71 0.10 22.73
N GLY A 23 1.71 -0.72 21.67
CA GLY A 23 1.15 -2.08 21.64
C GLY A 23 -0.37 -2.21 21.64
N GLY A 24 -0.98 -2.26 20.45
CA GLY A 24 -2.31 -2.86 20.24
C GLY A 24 -3.40 -1.95 19.67
N ARG A 25 -3.19 -0.62 19.59
CA ARG A 25 -4.18 0.34 19.06
C ARG A 25 -3.97 0.73 17.59
N ASP A 26 -2.76 0.50 17.05
CA ASP A 26 -2.37 1.01 15.72
C ASP A 26 -3.08 0.32 14.55
N GLY A 27 -3.51 -0.93 14.71
CA GLY A 27 -4.15 -1.71 13.64
C GLY A 27 -5.53 -1.18 13.26
N SER A 28 -6.38 -0.94 14.26
CA SER A 28 -7.75 -0.46 14.04
C SER A 28 -7.79 0.98 13.53
N THR A 29 -6.88 1.84 13.99
CA THR A 29 -6.79 3.22 13.49
C THR A 29 -6.29 3.28 12.05
N ALA A 30 -5.27 2.47 11.71
CA ALA A 30 -4.76 2.42 10.34
C ALA A 30 -5.82 1.91 9.35
N LEU A 31 -6.63 0.92 9.76
CA LEU A 31 -7.74 0.46 8.94
C LEU A 31 -8.83 1.53 8.77
N GLN A 32 -9.19 2.25 9.84
CA GLN A 32 -10.20 3.33 9.75
C GLN A 32 -9.75 4.44 8.80
N ASP A 33 -8.47 4.82 8.85
CA ASP A 33 -7.90 5.83 7.95
C ASP A 33 -7.86 5.31 6.51
N ALA A 34 -7.45 4.06 6.30
CA ALA A 34 -7.44 3.42 4.98
C ALA A 34 -8.86 3.30 4.40
N ALA A 35 -9.84 2.87 5.21
CA ALA A 35 -11.24 2.71 4.80
C ALA A 35 -11.88 4.04 4.41
N ARG A 36 -11.57 5.14 5.15
CA ARG A 36 -11.96 6.49 4.74
C ARG A 36 -11.36 6.87 3.40
N GLY A 37 -10.06 6.62 3.21
CA GLY A 37 -9.35 6.92 1.96
C GLY A 37 -9.83 6.11 0.75
N VAL A 38 -10.40 4.91 0.94
CA VAL A 38 -11.05 4.14 -0.14
C VAL A 38 -12.38 4.78 -0.54
N SER A 39 -13.15 5.34 0.40
CA SER A 39 -14.47 5.91 0.12
C SER A 39 -14.43 7.31 -0.50
N ASP A 40 -13.38 8.08 -0.22
CA ASP A 40 -13.35 9.49 -0.61
C ASP A 40 -12.78 9.72 -2.02
N TRP A 41 -11.84 8.87 -2.47
CA TRP A 41 -11.14 9.05 -3.74
C TRP A 41 -10.72 7.72 -4.40
N GLU A 42 -10.87 7.65 -5.72
CA GLU A 42 -10.40 6.55 -6.55
C GLU A 42 -8.99 6.85 -7.08
N TRP A 43 -8.08 5.89 -6.95
CA TRP A 43 -6.72 5.99 -7.47
C TRP A 43 -6.56 5.14 -8.72
N LEU A 44 -5.67 5.54 -9.64
CA LEU A 44 -5.39 4.79 -10.88
C LEU A 44 -5.02 3.32 -10.60
N THR A 45 -4.41 3.04 -9.46
CA THR A 45 -4.01 1.70 -9.04
C THR A 45 -5.16 0.82 -8.60
N ASP A 46 -6.34 1.37 -8.33
CA ASP A 46 -7.49 0.61 -7.85
C ASP A 46 -8.03 -0.31 -8.95
N ASP A 47 -8.15 0.19 -10.17
CA ASP A 47 -8.58 -0.64 -11.31
C ASP A 47 -7.60 -1.77 -11.57
N VAL A 48 -6.30 -1.51 -11.42
CA VAL A 48 -5.26 -2.55 -11.54
C VAL A 48 -5.44 -3.61 -10.45
N LEU A 49 -5.72 -3.19 -9.21
CA LEU A 49 -5.95 -4.10 -8.09
C LEU A 49 -7.24 -4.90 -8.27
N ARG A 50 -8.33 -4.28 -8.70
CA ARG A 50 -9.61 -4.97 -8.98
C ARG A 50 -9.48 -5.97 -10.11
N LEU A 51 -8.79 -5.60 -11.19
CA LEU A 51 -8.48 -6.51 -12.29
C LEU A 51 -7.65 -7.70 -11.79
N ASP A 52 -6.65 -7.46 -10.94
CA ASP A 52 -5.82 -8.51 -10.38
C ASP A 52 -6.63 -9.50 -9.52
N VAL A 53 -7.52 -8.98 -8.65
CA VAL A 53 -8.41 -9.79 -7.81
C VAL A 53 -9.38 -10.59 -8.68
N ALA A 54 -9.97 -9.98 -9.71
CA ALA A 54 -10.85 -10.68 -10.63
C ALA A 54 -10.11 -11.82 -11.36
N GLU A 55 -8.86 -11.58 -11.79
CA GLU A 55 -8.07 -12.58 -12.50
C GLU A 55 -7.61 -13.75 -11.61
N HIS A 56 -7.17 -13.48 -10.37
CA HIS A 56 -6.49 -14.47 -9.53
C HIS A 56 -7.33 -15.00 -8.36
N CYS A 57 -8.23 -14.20 -7.81
CA CYS A 57 -9.09 -14.62 -6.69
C CYS A 57 -10.45 -15.10 -7.19
N ALA A 58 -11.17 -14.27 -7.96
CA ALA A 58 -12.52 -14.59 -8.41
C ALA A 58 -12.58 -15.76 -9.41
N ASN A 59 -11.54 -15.94 -10.22
CA ASN A 59 -11.44 -17.07 -11.16
C ASN A 59 -10.87 -18.36 -10.54
N ASP A 60 -10.42 -18.35 -9.28
CA ASP A 60 -9.89 -19.54 -8.61
C ASP A 60 -10.99 -20.24 -7.80
N VAL A 61 -11.14 -21.55 -8.01
CA VAL A 61 -12.16 -22.38 -7.36
C VAL A 61 -12.04 -22.37 -5.83
N SER A 62 -10.84 -22.14 -5.31
CA SER A 62 -10.55 -22.14 -3.87
C SER A 62 -10.82 -20.78 -3.22
N TYR A 63 -10.70 -19.69 -3.99
CA TYR A 63 -10.71 -18.33 -3.45
C TYR A 63 -11.87 -17.46 -3.92
N PHE A 64 -12.65 -17.89 -4.93
CA PHE A 64 -13.80 -17.13 -5.43
C PHE A 64 -14.80 -16.65 -4.36
N PRO A 65 -15.06 -17.37 -3.24
CA PRO A 65 -16.02 -16.88 -2.25
C PRO A 65 -15.52 -15.67 -1.46
N PHE A 66 -14.23 -15.34 -1.58
CA PHE A 66 -13.54 -14.35 -0.78
C PHE A 66 -13.04 -13.16 -1.59
N ASP A 67 -13.40 -13.05 -2.86
CA ASP A 67 -12.96 -11.99 -3.75
C ASP A 67 -13.28 -10.59 -3.18
N GLU A 68 -14.45 -10.40 -2.57
CA GLU A 68 -14.83 -9.14 -1.93
C GLU A 68 -13.90 -8.75 -0.76
N ILE A 69 -13.60 -9.70 0.14
CA ILE A 69 -12.72 -9.40 1.29
C ILE A 69 -11.25 -9.27 0.88
N VAL A 70 -10.83 -10.01 -0.15
CA VAL A 70 -9.50 -9.88 -0.75
C VAL A 70 -9.34 -8.53 -1.42
N GLU A 71 -10.33 -8.08 -2.20
CA GLU A 71 -10.37 -6.72 -2.77
C GLU A 71 -10.25 -5.67 -1.68
N ALA A 72 -11.08 -5.77 -0.63
CA ALA A 72 -11.06 -4.83 0.48
C ALA A 72 -9.68 -4.79 1.19
N MET A 73 -9.03 -5.94 1.38
CA MET A 73 -7.69 -6.02 1.97
C MET A 73 -6.62 -5.34 1.11
N VAL A 74 -6.59 -5.61 -0.20
CA VAL A 74 -5.57 -5.04 -1.08
C VAL A 74 -5.76 -3.54 -1.30
N LEU A 75 -7.01 -3.07 -1.39
CA LEU A 75 -7.32 -1.63 -1.45
C LEU A 75 -6.98 -0.93 -0.14
N ALA A 76 -7.32 -1.52 1.01
CA ALA A 76 -6.94 -0.99 2.32
C ALA A 76 -5.41 -0.93 2.48
N LEU A 77 -4.67 -1.91 1.96
CA LEU A 77 -3.22 -1.88 1.99
C LEU A 77 -2.67 -0.78 1.07
N SER A 78 -3.24 -0.60 -0.12
CA SER A 78 -2.89 0.45 -1.08
C SER A 78 -2.98 1.86 -0.49
N ARG A 79 -3.99 2.10 0.37
CA ARG A 79 -4.24 3.40 1.02
C ARG A 79 -3.41 3.67 2.26
N ASP A 80 -2.85 2.67 2.89
CA ASP A 80 -2.15 2.85 4.16
C ASP A 80 -0.74 3.40 3.95
N SER A 81 -0.58 4.71 4.17
CA SER A 81 0.70 5.42 4.08
C SER A 81 1.76 4.94 5.08
N LYS A 82 1.35 4.23 6.14
CA LYS A 82 2.28 3.71 7.15
C LYS A 82 2.98 2.44 6.69
N VAL A 83 2.47 1.74 5.67
CA VAL A 83 3.06 0.48 5.17
C VAL A 83 4.53 0.66 4.80
N MET A 84 4.87 1.71 4.04
CA MET A 84 6.25 1.97 3.64
C MET A 84 7.20 2.12 4.84
N ALA A 85 6.78 2.86 5.87
CA ALA A 85 7.59 3.08 7.07
C ALA A 85 7.69 1.82 7.96
N CYS A 86 6.71 0.91 7.88
CA CYS A 86 6.68 -0.32 8.66
C CYS A 86 7.46 -1.48 8.01
N CYS A 87 7.87 -1.36 6.74
CA CYS A 87 8.60 -2.41 6.03
C CYS A 87 9.99 -2.67 6.60
N GLU A 88 10.28 -3.91 7.01
CA GLU A 88 11.56 -4.29 7.63
C GLU A 88 12.79 -4.16 6.71
N CYS A 89 12.61 -4.17 5.38
CA CYS A 89 13.70 -4.09 4.40
C CYS A 89 13.84 -2.72 3.71
N GLY A 90 13.16 -1.68 4.22
CA GLY A 90 13.04 -0.40 3.54
C GLY A 90 11.98 -0.41 2.43
N PRO A 91 11.87 0.66 1.63
CA PRO A 91 10.86 0.77 0.59
C PRO A 91 11.06 -0.33 -0.46
N PRO A 92 10.06 -1.21 -0.68
CA PRO A 92 10.23 -2.41 -1.50
C PRO A 92 10.38 -2.11 -3.00
N GLN A 93 9.90 -0.96 -3.46
CA GLN A 93 9.90 -0.55 -4.87
C GLN A 93 10.17 0.96 -4.98
N ILE A 94 10.57 1.43 -6.16
CA ILE A 94 10.63 2.86 -6.47
C ILE A 94 9.20 3.36 -6.60
N PRO A 95 8.69 4.18 -5.66
CA PRO A 95 7.31 4.61 -5.70
C PRO A 95 7.08 5.57 -6.86
N ILE A 96 5.86 5.60 -7.41
CA ILE A 96 5.47 6.65 -8.34
C ILE A 96 5.32 7.92 -7.51
N VAL A 97 6.13 8.92 -7.83
CA VAL A 97 6.11 10.21 -7.17
C VAL A 97 5.40 11.20 -8.06
N ALA A 98 4.23 11.64 -7.62
CA ALA A 98 3.53 12.77 -8.22
C ALA A 98 4.05 14.06 -7.55
N CYS A 99 4.67 14.92 -8.35
CA CYS A 99 4.85 16.31 -7.96
C CYS A 99 3.54 17.03 -8.29
N PRO A 100 2.82 17.60 -7.31
CA PRO A 100 1.70 18.45 -7.63
C PRO A 100 2.23 19.63 -8.46
N GLU A 101 1.67 19.82 -9.65
CA GLU A 101 1.96 21.01 -10.45
C GLU A 101 1.56 22.22 -9.61
N THR A 102 2.54 23.04 -9.21
CA THR A 102 2.26 24.36 -8.66
C THR A 102 1.59 25.14 -9.79
N ASN A 103 0.26 25.23 -9.71
CA ASN A 103 -0.53 26.04 -10.62
C ASN A 103 0.13 27.42 -10.73
N THR A 104 0.42 27.80 -11.96
CA THR A 104 1.02 29.06 -12.37
C THR A 104 0.11 30.23 -12.01
N ALA A 105 0.20 30.73 -10.77
CA ALA A 105 -0.35 32.02 -10.36
C ALA A 105 0.38 32.60 -9.13
N ALA A 106 1.72 32.49 -9.07
CA ALA A 106 2.52 33.39 -8.25
C ALA A 106 2.70 34.70 -9.04
N VAL A 107 1.65 35.53 -9.03
CA VAL A 107 1.83 36.96 -9.29
C VAL A 107 2.74 37.48 -8.18
N GLN A 108 3.85 38.05 -8.62
CA GLN A 108 4.84 38.79 -7.88
C GLN A 108 4.21 39.66 -6.78
N GLY A 109 4.58 39.37 -5.53
CA GLY A 109 4.28 40.18 -4.36
C GLY A 109 5.44 40.07 -3.41
N ASP A 110 6.29 41.10 -3.39
CA ASP A 110 7.39 41.26 -2.45
C ASP A 110 6.86 41.28 -1.01
N GLY A 111 7.36 40.41 -0.14
CA GLY A 111 6.97 40.38 1.27
C GLY A 111 7.56 39.18 2.01
N GLU A 112 8.59 39.44 2.80
CA GLU A 112 9.32 38.51 3.64
C GLU A 112 8.39 37.72 4.59
N ASN A 113 8.31 36.40 4.44
CA ASN A 113 8.25 35.45 5.56
C ASN A 113 8.55 34.03 5.07
N CYS A 114 9.65 33.48 5.58
CA CYS A 114 10.22 32.19 5.23
C CYS A 114 9.48 31.08 6.01
N GLY A 115 8.57 30.37 5.32
CA GLY A 115 8.08 29.06 5.73
C GLY A 115 8.34 28.10 4.58
N GLN A 116 9.26 27.14 4.77
CA GLN A 116 9.57 26.12 3.77
C GLN A 116 8.38 25.19 3.55
N GLU A 117 7.48 25.53 2.62
CA GLU A 117 6.58 24.56 2.02
C GLU A 117 7.37 23.80 0.95
N GLN A 118 8.04 22.72 1.39
CA GLN A 118 8.61 21.76 0.45
C GLN A 118 7.46 21.24 -0.42
N PRO A 119 7.59 21.20 -1.76
CA PRO A 119 6.56 20.60 -2.61
C PRO A 119 6.39 19.15 -2.16
N GLY A 120 5.26 18.86 -1.51
CA GLY A 120 5.00 17.55 -0.93
C GLY A 120 5.02 16.51 -2.03
N LEU A 121 6.04 15.65 -2.03
CA LEU A 121 6.10 14.51 -2.95
C LEU A 121 4.95 13.58 -2.59
N LEU A 122 3.95 13.47 -3.47
CA LEU A 122 2.82 12.58 -3.26
C LEU A 122 3.19 11.19 -3.79
N LEU A 123 3.11 10.18 -2.92
CA LEU A 123 3.35 8.78 -3.28
C LEU A 123 2.07 8.16 -3.80
N VAL A 124 2.14 7.50 -4.96
CA VAL A 124 1.01 6.84 -5.60
C VAL A 124 1.34 5.36 -5.87
N PRO A 125 0.66 4.39 -5.23
CA PRO A 125 -0.31 4.54 -4.14
C PRO A 125 0.32 5.08 -2.84
N PRO A 126 -0.50 5.56 -1.88
CA PRO A 126 -0.03 6.03 -0.57
C PRO A 126 0.88 5.05 0.17
N CYS A 127 0.65 3.74 0.03
CA CYS A 127 1.46 2.71 0.66
C CYS A 127 2.87 2.56 0.06
N GLY A 128 3.13 3.16 -1.11
CA GLY A 128 4.41 3.11 -1.80
C GLY A 128 4.69 1.82 -2.56
N VAL A 129 3.71 0.92 -2.66
CA VAL A 129 3.84 -0.36 -3.38
C VAL A 129 3.04 -0.24 -4.67
N VAL A 130 3.72 -0.41 -5.81
CA VAL A 130 3.04 -0.45 -7.10
C VAL A 130 2.40 -1.84 -7.27
N PRO A 131 1.09 -1.93 -7.55
CA PRO A 131 0.45 -3.21 -7.82
C PRO A 131 1.11 -3.94 -8.98
N PHE A 132 1.21 -5.26 -8.87
CA PHE A 132 1.72 -6.14 -9.91
C PHE A 132 0.84 -7.38 -10.01
N ARG A 133 1.00 -8.15 -11.09
CA ARG A 133 0.19 -9.34 -11.35
C ARG A 133 0.39 -10.40 -10.27
N GLY A 134 -0.72 -10.86 -9.69
CA GLY A 134 -0.75 -11.83 -8.59
C GLY A 134 -0.55 -11.20 -7.21
N PHE A 135 -0.68 -9.88 -7.06
CA PHE A 135 -0.59 -9.20 -5.76
C PHE A 135 -1.68 -9.67 -4.79
N SER A 136 -2.90 -9.85 -5.30
CA SER A 136 -4.06 -10.36 -4.56
C SER A 136 -3.82 -11.74 -3.92
N ASN A 137 -2.97 -12.58 -4.52
CA ASN A 137 -2.62 -13.90 -3.98
C ASN A 137 -1.98 -13.84 -2.58
N TYR A 138 -1.40 -12.71 -2.20
CA TYR A 138 -0.86 -12.53 -0.84
C TYR A 138 -1.94 -12.35 0.21
N ALA A 139 -3.09 -11.78 -0.17
CA ALA A 139 -4.22 -11.56 0.71
C ALA A 139 -5.14 -12.80 0.79
N CYS A 140 -5.18 -13.61 -0.27
CA CYS A 140 -6.02 -14.81 -0.37
C CYS A 140 -5.95 -15.76 0.85
N PRO A 141 -4.78 -16.15 1.38
CA PRO A 141 -4.71 -17.04 2.55
C PRO A 141 -5.33 -16.44 3.82
N PHE A 142 -5.29 -15.11 3.95
CA PHE A 142 -5.82 -14.43 5.13
C PHE A 142 -7.35 -14.37 5.12
N ALA A 143 -7.97 -14.37 3.94
CA ALA A 143 -9.42 -14.41 3.82
C ALA A 143 -10.05 -15.66 4.45
N PHE A 144 -9.31 -16.77 4.55
CA PHE A 144 -9.75 -17.97 5.27
C PHE A 144 -9.74 -17.83 6.80
N LEU A 145 -8.97 -16.89 7.35
CA LEU A 145 -8.77 -16.76 8.79
C LEU A 145 -9.94 -16.02 9.45
N ALA A 146 -10.48 -15.00 8.78
CA ALA A 146 -11.58 -14.20 9.28
C ALA A 146 -12.34 -13.53 8.14
N ASP A 147 -13.66 -13.46 8.32
CA ASP A 147 -14.61 -12.85 7.38
C ASP A 147 -14.79 -11.33 7.59
N ARG A 148 -14.06 -10.75 8.58
CA ARG A 148 -14.16 -9.32 8.91
C ARG A 148 -12.85 -8.62 8.61
N LEU A 149 -12.92 -7.57 7.79
CA LEU A 149 -11.77 -6.74 7.41
C LEU A 149 -11.01 -6.23 8.65
N GLU A 150 -11.73 -5.85 9.70
CA GLU A 150 -11.19 -5.36 10.99
C GLU A 150 -10.22 -6.34 11.65
N THR A 151 -10.46 -7.64 11.49
CA THR A 151 -9.65 -8.69 12.11
C THR A 151 -8.52 -9.13 11.18
N VAL A 152 -8.82 -9.28 9.89
CA VAL A 152 -7.89 -9.87 8.92
C VAL A 152 -6.84 -8.86 8.42
N TYR A 153 -7.21 -7.59 8.25
CA TYR A 153 -6.32 -6.58 7.68
C TYR A 153 -5.08 -6.31 8.55
N PRO A 154 -5.16 -6.17 9.89
CA PRO A 154 -3.97 -5.99 10.71
C PRO A 154 -2.99 -7.17 10.62
N LEU A 155 -3.51 -8.40 10.48
CA LEU A 155 -2.70 -9.60 10.28
C LEU A 155 -1.99 -9.57 8.93
N PHE A 156 -2.75 -9.31 7.86
CA PHE A 156 -2.22 -9.19 6.51
C PHE A 156 -1.16 -8.10 6.41
N ARG A 157 -1.44 -6.90 6.93
CA ARG A 157 -0.49 -5.77 6.97
C ARG A 157 0.79 -6.12 7.72
N ALA A 158 0.67 -6.73 8.91
CA ALA A 158 1.85 -7.12 9.69
C ALA A 158 2.70 -8.16 8.97
N PHE A 159 2.06 -9.15 8.34
CA PHE A 159 2.76 -10.17 7.56
C PHE A 159 3.43 -9.56 6.32
N TYR A 160 2.73 -8.66 5.63
CA TYR A 160 3.24 -7.96 4.46
C TYR A 160 4.51 -7.16 4.79
N CYS A 161 4.45 -6.32 5.81
CA CYS A 161 5.55 -5.43 6.22
C CYS A 161 6.79 -6.19 6.74
N ARG A 162 6.61 -7.43 7.22
CA ARG A 162 7.68 -8.25 7.80
C ARG A 162 8.32 -9.21 6.81
N HIS A 163 7.51 -9.79 5.93
CA HIS A 163 7.95 -10.91 5.08
C HIS A 163 7.82 -10.60 3.59
N LEU A 164 6.66 -10.15 3.13
CA LEU A 164 6.40 -9.95 1.69
C LEU A 164 7.18 -8.77 1.12
N CYS A 165 7.43 -7.72 1.91
CA CYS A 165 8.28 -6.60 1.51
C CYS A 165 9.68 -7.05 1.01
N ARG A 166 10.23 -8.13 1.58
CA ARG A 166 11.54 -8.69 1.21
C ARG A 166 11.52 -9.42 -0.13
N LEU A 167 10.36 -9.92 -0.56
CA LEU A 167 10.21 -10.55 -1.88
C LEU A 167 10.29 -9.52 -3.02
N HIS A 168 9.95 -8.28 -2.73
CA HIS A 168 9.96 -7.19 -3.73
C HIS A 168 11.31 -6.47 -3.78
N THR A 169 12.16 -6.66 -2.76
CA THR A 169 13.47 -6.03 -2.67
C THR A 169 14.54 -6.91 -3.29
N LEU A 170 15.23 -6.43 -4.32
CA LEU A 170 16.42 -7.08 -4.85
C LEU A 170 17.61 -6.78 -3.95
N SER A 171 17.96 -7.73 -3.09
CA SER A 171 19.11 -7.64 -2.21
C SER A 171 19.76 -9.01 -2.03
N SER A 172 21.07 -9.03 -1.78
CA SER A 172 21.86 -10.22 -1.45
C SER A 172 21.72 -10.65 0.02
N GLU A 173 20.88 -9.96 0.80
CA GLU A 173 20.58 -10.32 2.19
C GLU A 173 19.89 -11.70 2.27
N PRO A 174 20.23 -12.54 3.28
CA PRO A 174 19.48 -13.76 3.52
C PRO A 174 18.00 -13.43 3.82
N ARG A 175 17.07 -14.16 3.17
CA ARG A 175 15.59 -14.00 3.21
C ARG A 175 14.98 -13.06 2.15
N THR A 176 15.72 -12.74 1.09
CA THR A 176 15.16 -12.08 -0.11
C THR A 176 14.79 -13.10 -1.18
N LEU A 177 14.16 -12.63 -2.25
CA LEU A 177 13.82 -13.46 -3.40
C LEU A 177 15.05 -14.18 -4.00
N LEU A 178 16.21 -13.52 -4.07
CA LEU A 178 17.42 -14.10 -4.66
C LEU A 178 17.89 -15.35 -3.90
N GLN A 179 17.81 -15.34 -2.57
CA GLN A 179 18.17 -16.49 -1.75
C GLN A 179 17.19 -17.65 -1.94
N LEU A 180 15.89 -17.35 -2.12
CA LEU A 180 14.90 -18.38 -2.45
C LEU A 180 15.21 -19.02 -3.80
N CYS A 181 15.50 -18.21 -4.82
CA CYS A 181 15.89 -18.70 -6.14
C CYS A 181 17.15 -19.57 -6.08
N GLU A 182 18.16 -19.19 -5.31
CA GLU A 182 19.36 -19.99 -5.11
C GLU A 182 19.03 -21.35 -4.47
N LEU A 183 18.17 -21.37 -3.44
CA LEU A 183 17.74 -22.60 -2.78
C LEU A 183 17.02 -23.55 -3.75
N PHE A 184 16.14 -23.03 -4.61
CA PHE A 184 15.48 -23.83 -5.65
C PHE A 184 16.45 -24.35 -6.72
N LEU A 185 17.47 -23.56 -7.07
CA LEU A 185 18.47 -23.95 -8.07
C LEU A 185 19.45 -25.01 -7.53
N VAL A 186 19.77 -24.96 -6.24
CA VAL A 186 20.64 -25.93 -5.55
C VAL A 186 19.90 -27.20 -5.15
N CYS A 187 18.58 -27.17 -4.96
CA CYS A 187 17.76 -28.34 -4.61
C CYS A 187 16.77 -28.74 -5.73
N PRO A 188 17.24 -29.25 -6.89
CA PRO A 188 16.38 -29.64 -8.01
C PRO A 188 15.50 -30.89 -7.75
N ASN A 189 15.63 -31.56 -6.59
CA ASN A 189 14.86 -32.76 -6.25
C ASN A 189 13.61 -32.51 -5.39
N TYR A 190 13.27 -31.25 -5.07
CA TYR A 190 12.03 -30.94 -4.38
C TYR A 190 10.91 -30.71 -5.41
N VAL A 191 10.35 -31.81 -5.90
CA VAL A 191 9.17 -31.82 -6.78
C VAL A 191 7.96 -31.40 -5.95
N ILE A 192 7.36 -30.25 -6.30
CA ILE A 192 6.01 -29.83 -5.84
C ILE A 192 4.97 -30.54 -6.69
#